data_AF-A0A091I4J6-F1
#
_entry.id   AF-A0A091I4J6-F1
#
_cell.length_a   1.000
_cell.length_b   1.000
_cell.length_c   1.000
_cell.angle_alpha   90.00
_cell.angle_beta   90.00
_cell.angle_gamma   90.00
#
_symmetry.space_group_name_H-M   'P 1'
#
loop_
_entity.id
_entity.type
_entity.pdbx_description
1 polymer ?
#
loop_
_entity_poly.entity_id
_entity_poly.type
_entity_poly.pdbx_seq_one_letter_code
_entity_poly.pdbx_strand_id
1 'polypeptide(L)'
;LPEGSLSLQEAPGGVFQLPPGDLFPQRTRVTWLSFLALAFALICDPEENLSLAEITLRRLAPRLMVALRVLGSGAEVLLRPDAADGLLDHLLPQGQMMFLNQGLLQALDREL
;
A
#
# COMPACT_ATOMS: atom_id res chain seq x y z
N LEU A 1 -22.44 -19.34 1.98
CA LEU A 1 -21.34 -18.50 1.42
C LEU A 1 -21.08 -17.43 2.46
N PRO A 2 -20.07 -17.53 3.34
CA PRO A 2 -19.88 -16.47 4.31
C PRO A 2 -19.17 -15.31 3.61
N GLU A 3 -19.88 -14.19 3.62
CA GLU A 3 -19.42 -12.81 3.51
C GLU A 3 -18.95 -12.36 2.12
N GLY A 4 -19.58 -11.27 1.65
CA GLY A 4 -19.41 -10.74 0.30
C GLY A 4 -17.94 -10.55 -0.04
N SER A 5 -17.61 -10.74 -1.30
CA SER A 5 -16.29 -10.48 -1.88
C SER A 5 -15.82 -9.07 -1.51
N LEU A 6 -15.11 -8.93 -0.39
CA LEU A 6 -14.53 -7.68 0.05
C LEU A 6 -13.52 -7.27 -1.00
N SER A 7 -13.89 -6.28 -1.81
CA SER A 7 -13.02 -5.75 -2.85
C SER A 7 -12.01 -4.81 -2.22
N LEU A 8 -10.73 -5.05 -2.45
CA LEU A 8 -9.69 -4.12 -1.98
C LEU A 8 -9.83 -2.72 -2.61
N GLN A 9 -10.53 -2.61 -3.75
CA GLN A 9 -10.84 -1.31 -4.35
C GLN A 9 -11.79 -0.48 -3.48
N GLU A 10 -12.67 -1.14 -2.74
CA GLU A 10 -13.68 -0.54 -1.87
C GLU A 10 -13.20 -0.45 -0.41
N ALA A 11 -11.96 -0.86 -0.15
CA ALA A 11 -11.36 -0.78 1.17
C ALA A 11 -11.44 0.66 1.72
N PRO A 12 -11.85 0.84 3.00
CA PRO A 12 -11.87 2.13 3.64
C PRO A 12 -10.46 2.72 3.65
N GLY A 13 -10.37 4.01 3.45
CA GLY A 13 -9.11 4.73 3.42
C GLY A 13 -9.35 6.23 3.40
N GLY A 14 -8.27 6.98 3.47
CA GLY A 14 -8.34 8.44 3.47
C GLY A 14 -6.98 9.08 3.60
N VAL A 15 -7.00 10.37 3.92
CA VAL A 15 -5.80 11.18 4.10
C VAL A 15 -5.87 11.91 5.44
N PHE A 16 -4.75 11.97 6.15
CA PHE A 16 -4.57 12.84 7.30
C PHE A 16 -3.20 13.52 7.27
N GLN A 17 -2.99 14.48 8.16
CA GLN A 17 -1.71 15.19 8.29
C GLN A 17 -1.08 14.88 9.64
N LEU A 18 0.22 14.63 9.64
CA LEU A 18 1.03 14.53 10.83
C LEU A 18 1.71 15.87 11.11
N PRO A 19 1.65 16.38 12.35
CA PRO A 19 2.42 17.56 12.72
C PRO A 19 3.93 17.24 12.66
N PRO A 20 4.79 18.28 12.54
CA PRO A 20 6.23 18.10 12.68
C PRO A 20 6.57 17.45 14.03
N GLY A 21 7.53 16.54 14.03
CA GLY A 21 8.03 15.84 15.22
C GLY A 21 9.35 15.14 14.95
N ASP A 22 9.81 14.33 15.90
CA ASP A 22 11.15 13.72 15.84
C ASP A 22 11.34 12.76 14.65
N LEU A 23 10.27 12.08 14.22
CA LEU A 23 10.31 11.17 13.05
C LEU A 23 10.21 11.92 11.72
N PHE A 24 9.47 13.03 11.69
CA PHE A 24 9.22 13.83 10.49
C PHE A 24 9.43 15.30 10.83
N PRO A 25 10.56 15.92 10.42
CA PRO A 25 10.89 17.30 10.82
C PRO A 25 9.97 18.34 10.21
N GLN A 26 9.18 17.95 9.21
CA GLN A 26 8.20 18.80 8.53
C GLN A 26 6.80 18.23 8.72
N ARG A 27 5.79 19.05 8.38
CA ARG A 27 4.40 18.57 8.34
C ARG A 27 4.27 17.59 7.17
N THR A 28 3.80 16.39 7.45
CA THR A 28 3.75 15.32 6.46
C THR A 28 2.32 14.87 6.24
N ARG A 29 2.01 14.46 5.01
CA ARG A 29 0.66 13.99 4.66
C ARG A 29 0.70 12.48 4.52
N VAL A 30 -0.31 11.82 5.05
CA VAL A 30 -0.38 10.36 5.05
C VAL A 30 -1.65 9.95 4.33
N THR A 31 -1.49 9.20 3.25
CA THR A 31 -2.61 8.45 2.66
C THR A 31 -2.59 7.04 3.21
N TRP A 32 -3.77 6.51 3.52
CA TRP A 32 -3.90 5.18 4.11
C TRP A 32 -5.11 4.44 3.55
N LEU A 33 -5.06 3.12 3.62
CA LEU A 33 -6.21 2.25 3.46
C LEU A 33 -6.12 1.09 4.45
N SER A 34 -7.27 0.55 4.83
CA SER A 34 -7.38 -0.59 5.73
C SER A 34 -8.15 -1.71 5.07
N PHE A 35 -7.64 -2.93 5.17
CA PHE A 35 -8.30 -4.12 4.66
C PHE A 35 -8.02 -5.31 5.57
N LEU A 36 -9.08 -6.03 5.97
CA LEU A 36 -9.02 -7.06 7.02
C LEU A 36 -8.37 -6.50 8.29
N ALA A 37 -7.34 -7.16 8.83
CA ALA A 37 -6.61 -6.76 10.03
C ALA A 37 -5.38 -5.88 9.74
N LEU A 38 -5.22 -5.37 8.52
CA LEU A 38 -4.06 -4.58 8.10
C LEU A 38 -4.45 -3.17 7.68
N ALA A 39 -3.55 -2.23 7.99
CA ALA A 39 -3.54 -0.89 7.43
C ALA A 39 -2.25 -0.69 6.63
N PHE A 40 -2.40 -0.14 5.42
CA PHE A 40 -1.31 0.30 4.58
C PHE A 40 -1.30 1.81 4.59
N ALA A 41 -0.11 2.42 4.67
CA ALA A 41 0.05 3.87 4.65
C ALA A 41 1.23 4.27 3.76
N LEU A 42 1.05 5.33 2.98
CA LEU A 42 2.14 6.06 2.33
C LEU A 42 2.28 7.41 2.99
N ILE A 43 3.51 7.70 3.39
CA ILE A 43 3.90 8.95 4.00
C ILE A 43 4.51 9.79 2.88
N CYS A 44 3.90 10.95 2.63
CA CYS A 44 4.22 11.79 1.50
C CYS A 44 4.70 13.17 1.94
N ASP A 45 5.72 13.67 1.24
CA ASP A 45 6.23 15.02 1.40
C ASP A 45 5.17 16.07 1.02
N PRO A 46 5.29 17.32 1.50
CA PRO A 46 4.31 18.39 1.24
C PRO A 46 4.02 18.65 -0.25
N GLU A 47 5.02 18.45 -1.10
CA GLU A 47 4.97 18.78 -2.54
C GLU A 47 4.44 17.61 -3.40
N GLU A 48 4.35 16.41 -2.83
CA GLU A 48 3.95 15.23 -3.58
C GLU A 48 2.46 15.25 -3.98
N ASN A 49 2.11 14.51 -5.03
CA ASN A 49 0.72 14.44 -5.47
C ASN A 49 -0.06 13.40 -4.64
N LEU A 50 -0.94 13.86 -3.75
CA LEU A 50 -1.74 12.96 -2.91
C LEU A 50 -2.68 12.05 -3.68
N SER A 51 -3.29 12.55 -4.76
CA SER A 51 -4.18 11.72 -5.58
C SER A 51 -3.41 10.58 -6.24
N LEU A 52 -2.17 10.85 -6.68
CA LEU A 52 -1.28 9.80 -7.17
C LEU A 52 -0.90 8.82 -6.04
N ALA A 53 -0.61 9.32 -4.84
CA ALA A 53 -0.28 8.48 -3.70
C ALA A 53 -1.42 7.54 -3.31
N GLU A 54 -2.66 8.04 -3.27
CA GLU A 54 -3.86 7.24 -3.02
C GLU A 54 -4.04 6.14 -4.07
N ILE A 55 -3.93 6.49 -5.36
CA ILE A 55 -4.04 5.53 -6.47
C ILE A 55 -2.93 4.48 -6.39
N THR A 56 -1.71 4.92 -6.06
CA THR A 56 -0.54 4.05 -5.91
C THR A 56 -0.77 3.08 -4.76
N LEU A 57 -1.19 3.56 -3.58
CA LEU A 57 -1.48 2.72 -2.42
C LEU A 57 -2.55 1.67 -2.72
N ARG A 58 -3.64 2.04 -3.40
CA ARG A 58 -4.70 1.11 -3.82
C ARG A 58 -4.21 0.05 -4.80
N ARG A 59 -3.18 0.33 -5.60
CA ARG A 59 -2.56 -0.62 -6.52
C ARG A 59 -1.51 -1.50 -5.85
N LEU A 60 -0.82 -1.00 -4.84
CA LEU A 60 0.19 -1.74 -4.08
C LEU A 60 -0.42 -2.73 -3.12
N ALA A 61 -1.45 -2.31 -2.37
CA ALA A 61 -2.01 -3.07 -1.27
C ALA A 61 -2.43 -4.50 -1.63
N PRO A 62 -3.07 -4.81 -2.78
CA PRO A 62 -3.42 -6.19 -3.12
C PRO A 62 -2.18 -7.08 -3.25
N ARG A 63 -1.09 -6.53 -3.80
CA ARG A 63 0.14 -7.28 -4.04
C ARG A 63 0.97 -7.43 -2.77
N LEU A 64 1.01 -6.39 -1.94
CA LEU A 64 1.61 -6.47 -0.61
C LEU A 64 0.89 -7.50 0.26
N MET A 65 -0.44 -7.60 0.18
CA MET A 65 -1.19 -8.64 0.87
C MET A 65 -0.81 -10.07 0.42
N VAL A 66 -0.60 -10.27 -0.89
CA VAL A 66 -0.11 -11.54 -1.43
C VAL A 66 1.30 -11.83 -0.93
N ALA A 67 2.21 -10.85 -1.01
CA ALA A 67 3.60 -10.98 -0.57
C ALA A 67 3.72 -11.30 0.93
N LEU A 68 2.91 -10.62 1.76
CA LEU A 68 2.83 -10.82 3.20
C LEU A 68 2.01 -12.05 3.62
N ARG A 69 1.50 -12.85 2.66
CA ARG A 69 0.68 -14.05 2.86
C ARG A 69 -0.35 -13.86 3.97
N VAL A 70 -1.24 -12.88 3.81
CA VAL A 70 -2.32 -12.63 4.76
C VAL A 70 -3.32 -13.78 4.68
N LEU A 71 -3.36 -14.64 5.70
CA LEU A 71 -4.17 -15.86 5.70
C LEU A 71 -5.53 -15.59 6.36
N GLY A 72 -6.48 -15.05 5.59
CA GLY A 72 -7.88 -14.93 6.01
C GLY A 72 -8.18 -13.75 6.94
N SER A 73 -9.30 -13.84 7.67
CA SER A 73 -9.84 -12.76 8.52
C SER A 73 -9.18 -12.64 9.90
N GLY A 74 -8.38 -13.64 10.29
CA GLY A 74 -7.53 -13.57 11.48
C GLY A 74 -6.28 -12.74 11.19
N ALA A 75 -5.74 -12.08 12.21
CA ALA A 75 -4.47 -11.35 12.13
C ALA A 75 -3.23 -12.27 11.93
N GLU A 76 -3.42 -13.46 11.34
CA GLU A 76 -2.36 -14.37 10.95
C GLU A 76 -1.73 -13.87 9.65
N VAL A 77 -0.81 -12.93 9.82
CA VAL A 77 0.04 -12.43 8.74
C VAL A 77 1.40 -13.09 8.87
N LEU A 78 1.76 -13.93 7.90
CA LEU A 78 3.14 -14.41 7.75
C LEU A 78 3.95 -13.28 7.11
N LEU A 79 4.33 -12.30 7.92
CA LEU A 79 5.16 -11.18 7.48
C LEU A 79 6.43 -11.73 6.81
N ARG A 80 6.47 -11.62 5.48
CA ARG A 80 7.65 -11.93 4.66
C ARG A 80 8.25 -10.61 4.21
N PRO A 81 9.05 -9.94 5.06
CA PRO A 81 9.61 -8.63 4.75
C PRO A 81 10.38 -8.66 3.43
N ASP A 82 11.22 -9.66 3.19
CA ASP A 82 12.00 -9.79 1.95
C ASP A 82 11.13 -9.80 0.67
N ALA A 83 9.93 -10.40 0.73
CA ALA A 83 9.02 -10.44 -0.41
C ALA A 83 8.32 -9.10 -0.63
N ALA A 84 8.01 -8.37 0.46
CA ALA A 84 7.48 -7.02 0.37
C ALA A 84 8.56 -6.03 -0.13
N ASP A 85 9.80 -6.18 0.32
CA ASP A 85 10.93 -5.35 -0.08
C ASP A 85 11.20 -5.46 -1.58
N GLY A 86 11.30 -6.69 -2.12
CA GLY A 86 11.48 -6.88 -3.56
C GLY A 86 10.33 -6.29 -4.39
N LEU A 87 9.11 -6.33 -3.88
CA LEU A 87 7.96 -5.71 -4.54
C LEU A 87 8.04 -4.17 -4.51
N LEU A 88 8.46 -3.59 -3.38
CA LEU A 88 8.64 -2.15 -3.23
C LEU A 88 9.77 -1.65 -4.13
N ASP A 89 10.87 -2.40 -4.29
CA ASP A 89 11.95 -2.06 -5.22
C ASP A 89 11.46 -1.94 -6.67
N HIS A 90 10.43 -2.70 -7.05
CA HIS A 90 9.84 -2.64 -8.39
C HIS A 90 8.72 -1.62 -8.56
N LEU A 91 7.96 -1.30 -7.53
CA LEU A 91 6.76 -0.45 -7.65
C LEU A 91 6.92 0.95 -7.03
N LEU A 92 7.83 1.09 -6.07
CA LEU A 92 8.20 2.32 -5.37
C LEU A 92 9.73 2.37 -5.18
N PRO A 93 10.54 2.33 -6.27
CA PRO A 93 11.98 2.36 -6.15
C PRO A 93 12.42 3.63 -5.41
N GLN A 94 13.14 3.47 -4.30
CA GLN A 94 13.58 4.58 -3.45
C GLN A 94 12.42 5.46 -2.94
N GLY A 95 11.21 4.91 -2.84
CA GLY A 95 10.00 5.66 -2.45
C GLY A 95 9.38 6.52 -3.56
N GLN A 96 9.90 6.47 -4.79
CA GLN A 96 9.38 7.29 -5.89
C GLN A 96 8.11 6.67 -6.47
N MET A 97 7.01 7.44 -6.48
CA MET A 97 5.77 7.04 -7.13
C MET A 97 5.94 6.99 -8.65
N MET A 98 5.87 5.78 -9.21
CA MET A 98 5.95 5.57 -10.65
C MET A 98 4.59 5.53 -11.34
N PHE A 99 4.57 5.71 -12.66
CA PHE A 99 3.37 5.44 -13.44
C PHE A 99 3.11 3.92 -13.52
N LEU A 100 2.24 3.45 -12.64
CA LEU A 100 1.83 2.05 -12.61
C LEU A 100 0.79 1.78 -13.69
N ASN A 101 1.21 1.50 -14.92
CA ASN A 101 0.28 1.10 -15.98
C ASN A 101 -0.24 -0.35 -15.76
N GLN A 102 -1.35 -0.71 -16.40
CA GLN A 102 -1.93 -2.05 -16.21
C GLN A 102 -1.01 -3.18 -16.69
N GLY A 103 -0.22 -2.97 -17.75
CA GLY A 103 0.69 -3.98 -18.29
C GLY A 103 1.85 -4.30 -17.33
N LEU A 104 2.45 -3.28 -16.70
CA LEU A 104 3.48 -3.44 -15.67
C LEU A 104 2.93 -4.21 -14.47
N LEU A 105 1.75 -3.80 -14.01
CA LEU A 105 1.06 -4.43 -12.90
C LEU A 105 0.76 -5.91 -13.17
N GLN A 106 0.30 -6.25 -14.38
CA GLN A 106 0.06 -7.64 -14.79
C GLN A 106 1.34 -8.46 -14.94
N ALA A 107 2.43 -7.85 -15.44
CA ALA A 107 3.71 -8.53 -15.56
C ALA A 107 4.24 -8.93 -14.18
N LEU A 108 4.15 -8.03 -13.21
CA LEU A 108 4.56 -8.29 -11.83
C LEU A 108 3.67 -9.31 -11.14
N ASP A 109 2.35 -9.27 -11.36
CA ASP A 109 1.41 -10.26 -10.80
C ASP A 109 1.72 -11.70 -11.24
N ARG A 110 2.35 -11.87 -12.40
CA ARG A 110 2.77 -13.19 -12.90
C ARG A 110 4.05 -13.70 -12.23
N GLU A 111 4.84 -12.81 -11.65
CA GLU A 111 6.11 -13.13 -10.98
C GLU A 111 5.94 -13.42 -9.47
N LEU A 112 4.78 -13.03 -8.90
CA LEU A 112 4.37 -13.28 -7.50
C LEU A 112 3.68 -14.64 -7.32
#